data_AF-A0AA86IXS6-F1
#
_entry.id   AF-A0AA86IXS6-F1
#
_cell.length_a   1.000
_cell.length_b   1.000
_cell.length_c   1.000
_cell.angle_alpha   90.00
_cell.angle_beta   90.00
_cell.angle_gamma   90.00
#
_symmetry.space_group_name_H-M   'P 1'
#
loop_
_entity.id
_entity.type
_entity.pdbx_description
1 polymer ?
#
loop_
_entity_poly.entity_id
_entity_poly.type
_entity_poly.pdbx_seq_one_letter_code
_entity_poly.pdbx_strand_id
1 'polypeptide(L)'
;MKNTTDVMLTCGIVESRFQGESSHPICIHRVVFNNGKFALIRSASNICFANGSVLKRSSKGWFLESKSEKLLPFEYISEQESKRRFRED
;
A
#
# COMPACT_ATOMS: atom_id res chain seq x y z
N MET A 1 4.56 30.48 12.37
CA MET A 1 5.19 29.39 11.57
C MET A 1 4.20 29.01 10.49
N LYS A 2 4.60 29.03 9.21
CA LYS A 2 3.72 28.63 8.11
C LYS A 2 3.44 27.14 8.26
N ASN A 3 2.18 26.76 8.46
CA ASN A 3 1.74 25.36 8.34
C ASN A 3 1.92 24.97 6.87
N THR A 4 3.13 24.52 6.53
CA THR A 4 3.35 23.78 5.29
C THR A 4 2.59 22.49 5.49
N THR A 5 1.35 22.45 5.01
CA THR A 5 0.56 21.23 4.90
C THR A 5 1.34 20.36 3.92
N ASP A 6 2.32 19.63 4.44
CA ASP A 6 3.07 18.65 3.68
C ASP A 6 2.00 17.75 3.06
N VAL A 7 1.90 17.75 1.74
CA VAL A 7 0.82 17.05 1.04
C VAL A 7 1.09 15.56 1.24
N MET A 8 0.55 15.02 2.34
CA MET A 8 0.73 13.63 2.68
C MET A 8 -0.12 12.82 1.70
N LEU A 9 0.55 12.20 0.73
CA LEU A 9 -0.05 11.13 -0.04
C LEU A 9 -0.36 10.01 0.95
N THR A 10 -1.61 9.61 1.02
CA THR A 10 -2.05 8.52 1.90
C THR A 10 -2.72 7.47 1.05
N CYS A 11 -2.60 6.20 1.45
CA CYS A 11 -3.39 5.13 0.87
C CYS A 11 -3.97 4.23 1.96
N GLY A 12 -5.24 3.87 1.77
CA GLY A 12 -5.95 2.90 2.59
C GLY A 12 -5.81 1.50 1.99
N ILE A 13 -5.53 0.52 2.85
CA ILE A 13 -5.55 -0.89 2.49
C ILE A 13 -7.02 -1.31 2.34
N VAL A 14 -7.42 -1.66 1.11
CA VAL A 14 -8.78 -2.12 0.83
C VAL A 14 -8.89 -3.61 1.13
N GLU A 15 -7.97 -4.38 0.55
CA GLU A 15 -7.92 -5.83 0.67
C GLU A 15 -6.46 -6.28 0.69
N SER A 16 -6.20 -7.37 1.41
CA SER A 16 -4.88 -7.97 1.55
C SER A 16 -4.98 -9.47 1.32
N ARG A 17 -4.01 -10.02 0.61
CA ARG A 17 -3.93 -11.45 0.35
C ARG A 17 -2.54 -11.95 0.61
N PHE A 18 -2.47 -13.04 1.35
CA PHE A 18 -1.27 -13.82 1.55
C PHE A 18 -1.07 -14.79 0.36
N GLN A 19 0.17 -14.90 -0.08
CA GLN A 19 0.63 -15.79 -1.12
C GLN A 19 2.00 -16.37 -0.77
N GLY A 20 2.37 -17.43 -1.48
CA GLY A 20 3.65 -18.11 -1.29
C GLY A 20 3.63 -19.13 -0.16
N GLU A 21 4.79 -19.71 0.09
CA GLU A 21 4.99 -20.70 1.15
C GLU A 21 5.27 -20.01 2.49
N SER A 22 5.05 -20.71 3.60
CA SER A 22 5.36 -20.22 4.94
C SER A 22 6.82 -19.78 5.12
N SER A 23 7.73 -20.32 4.31
CA SER A 23 9.16 -19.97 4.27
C SER A 23 9.45 -18.65 3.54
N HIS A 24 8.60 -18.26 2.60
CA HIS A 24 8.76 -17.09 1.75
C HIS A 24 7.40 -16.39 1.53
N PRO A 25 6.84 -15.79 2.60
CA PRO A 25 5.54 -15.16 2.52
C PRO A 25 5.59 -13.97 1.55
N ILE A 26 4.53 -13.84 0.75
CA ILE A 26 4.31 -12.69 -0.13
C ILE A 26 2.93 -12.13 0.22
N CYS A 27 2.90 -10.87 0.64
CA CYS A 27 1.64 -10.17 0.88
C CYS A 27 1.41 -9.13 -0.22
N ILE A 28 0.29 -9.27 -0.93
CA ILE A 28 -0.19 -8.31 -1.93
C ILE A 28 -1.34 -7.53 -1.31
N HIS A 29 -1.31 -6.21 -1.47
CA HIS A 29 -2.33 -5.31 -0.95
C HIS A 29 -2.94 -4.49 -2.08
N ARG A 30 -4.28 -4.55 -2.19
CA ARG A 30 -5.03 -3.60 -3.01
C ARG A 30 -5.26 -2.34 -2.21
N VAL A 31 -4.83 -1.20 -2.73
CA VAL A 31 -4.91 0.08 -2.03
C VAL A 31 -5.62 1.15 -2.84
N VAL A 32 -6.24 2.09 -2.13
CA VAL A 32 -6.80 3.32 -2.69
C VAL A 32 -6.08 4.52 -2.10
N PHE A 33 -5.61 5.41 -2.95
CA PHE A 33 -4.95 6.64 -2.54
C PHE A 33 -5.98 7.74 -2.31
N ASN A 34 -5.65 8.73 -1.48
CA ASN A 34 -6.51 9.89 -1.23
C ASN A 34 -6.79 10.77 -2.46
N ASN A 35 -6.11 10.54 -3.58
CA ASN A 35 -6.40 11.15 -4.88
C ASN A 35 -7.30 10.28 -5.78
N GLY A 36 -7.88 9.20 -5.27
CA GLY A 36 -8.78 8.29 -5.99
C GLY A 36 -8.09 7.25 -6.86
N LYS A 37 -6.75 7.25 -6.96
CA LYS A 37 -6.00 6.23 -7.72
C LYS A 37 -5.93 4.92 -6.95
N PHE A 38 -5.84 3.80 -7.66
CA PHE A 38 -5.64 2.48 -7.09
C PHE A 38 -4.25 1.95 -7.42
N ALA A 39 -3.74 1.03 -6.61
CA ALA A 39 -2.54 0.26 -6.90
C ALA A 39 -2.58 -1.11 -6.22
N LEU A 40 -1.72 -2.01 -6.69
CA LEU A 40 -1.30 -3.16 -5.91
C LEU A 40 0.09 -2.87 -5.34
N ILE A 41 0.24 -2.99 -4.03
CA ILE A 41 1.51 -2.75 -3.36
C ILE A 41 1.96 -3.99 -2.60
N ARG A 42 3.27 -4.06 -2.39
CA ARG A 42 3.92 -5.08 -1.56
C ARG A 42 4.90 -4.39 -0.62
N SER A 43 4.99 -4.87 0.61
CA SER A 43 6.06 -4.47 1.52
C SER A 43 7.31 -5.29 1.25
N ALA A 44 8.48 -4.64 1.29
CA ALA A 44 9.77 -5.32 1.24
C ALA A 44 10.02 -6.18 2.49
N SER A 45 9.32 -5.91 3.60
CA SER A 45 9.31 -6.74 4.81
C SER A 45 8.36 -7.93 4.70
N ASN A 46 7.66 -8.11 3.57
CA ASN A 46 6.69 -9.18 3.32
C ASN A 46 5.56 -9.30 4.35
N ILE A 47 5.31 -8.25 5.14
CA ILE A 47 4.22 -8.23 6.13
C ILE A 47 2.87 -8.01 5.44
N CYS A 48 1.84 -8.66 6.00
CA CYS A 48 0.47 -8.41 5.60
C CYS A 48 -0.12 -7.27 6.44
N PHE A 49 -0.43 -6.16 5.81
CA PHE A 49 -1.21 -5.09 6.42
C PHE A 49 -2.67 -5.49 6.63
N ALA A 50 -3.31 -4.95 7.66
CA ALA A 50 -4.73 -5.19 7.91
C ALA A 50 -5.60 -4.36 6.96
N ASN A 51 -6.79 -4.86 6.63
CA ASN A 51 -7.77 -4.08 5.87
C ASN A 51 -8.20 -2.85 6.69
N GLY A 52 -8.32 -1.69 6.03
CA GLY A 52 -8.59 -0.41 6.69
C GLY A 52 -7.35 0.29 7.24
N SER A 53 -6.19 -0.36 7.29
CA SER A 53 -4.93 0.30 7.63
C SER A 53 -4.62 1.44 6.65
N VAL A 54 -3.96 2.49 7.14
CA VAL A 54 -3.58 3.66 6.31
C VAL A 54 -2.06 3.83 6.31
N LEU A 55 -1.49 3.76 5.11
CA LEU A 55 -0.10 4.13 4.86
C LEU A 55 -0.01 5.61 4.50
N LYS A 56 0.98 6.29 5.07
CA LYS A 56 1.25 7.71 4.82
C LYS A 56 2.63 7.85 4.18
N ARG A 57 2.72 8.60 3.09
CA ARG A 57 4.00 9.00 2.50
C ARG A 57 4.38 10.38 3.00
N SER A 58 5.60 10.50 3.49
CA SER A 58 6.27 11.78 3.72
C SER A 58 7.53 11.87 2.85
N SER A 59 8.27 12.97 2.99
CA SER A 59 9.60 13.13 2.39
C SER A 59 10.60 12.04 2.81
N LYS A 60 10.38 11.39 3.97
CA LYS A 60 11.26 10.33 4.50
C LYS A 60 10.90 8.92 4.03
N GLY A 61 9.76 8.73 3.35
CA GLY A 61 9.30 7.43 2.89
C GLY A 61 7.87 7.10 3.31
N TRP A 62 7.56 5.81 3.35
CA TRP A 62 6.24 5.29 3.70
C TRP A 62 6.19 4.89 5.18
N PHE A 63 5.05 5.14 5.79
CA PHE A 63 4.82 4.87 7.20
C PHE A 63 3.46 4.22 7.40
N LEU A 64 3.42 3.11 8.14
CA LEU A 64 2.20 2.58 8.72
C LEU A 64 2.15 3.07 10.17
N GLU A 65 1.16 3.89 10.50
CA GLU A 65 1.10 4.57 11.80
C GLU A 65 2.40 5.36 12.10
N SER A 66 3.26 4.86 12.98
CA SER A 66 4.58 5.42 13.32
C SER A 66 5.76 4.57 12.86
N LYS A 67 5.51 3.43 12.21
CA LYS A 67 6.53 2.50 11.74
C LYS A 67 6.89 2.78 10.29
N SER A 68 8.19 2.98 10.03
CA SER A 68 8.70 3.11 8.67
C SER A 68 8.54 1.79 7.91
N GLU A 69 7.98 1.86 6.71
CA GLU A 69 7.80 0.72 5.83
C GLU A 69 8.43 1.01 4.47
N LYS A 70 9.03 -0.02 3.87
CA LYS A 70 9.60 0.07 2.53
C LYS A 70 8.68 -0.66 1.57
N LEU A 71 8.01 0.08 0.70
CA LEU A 71 7.21 -0.52 -0.37
C LEU A 71 8.10 -0.86 -1.56
N LEU A 72 7.81 -1.99 -2.21
CA LEU A 72 8.37 -2.31 -3.52
C LEU A 72 7.79 -1.36 -4.59
N PRO A 73 8.47 -1.20 -5.76
CA PRO A 73 7.92 -0.42 -6.86
C PRO A 73 6.52 -0.87 -7.25
N PHE A 74 5.64 0.09 -7.52
CA PHE A 74 4.27 -0.14 -7.95
C PHE A 74 3.86 0.96 -8.93
N GLU A 75 2.78 0.69 -9.67
CA GLU A 75 2.16 1.64 -10.59
C GLU A 75 0.72 1.95 -10.18
N TYR A 76 0.23 3.12 -10.60
CA TYR A 76 -1.18 3.44 -10.46
C TYR A 76 -1.97 2.78 -11.58
N ILE A 77 -3.08 2.15 -11.20
CA ILE A 77 -3.99 1.46 -12.10
C ILE A 77 -5.44 1.88 -11.80
N SER A 78 -6.36 1.54 -12.70
CA SER A 78 -7.78 1.78 -12.49
C SER A 78 -8.32 0.88 -11.38
N GLU A 79 -9.48 1.25 -10.81
CA GLU A 79 -10.15 0.40 -9.83
C GLU A 79 -10.45 -1.00 -10.39
N GLN A 80 -11.01 -1.06 -11.61
CA GLN A 80 -11.34 -2.32 -12.28
C GLN A 80 -10.10 -3.18 -12.48
N GLU A 81 -8.99 -2.59 -12.93
CA GLU A 81 -7.74 -3.32 -13.15
C GLU A 81 -7.12 -3.78 -11.83
N SER A 82 -7.23 -2.98 -10.77
CA SER A 82 -6.78 -3.40 -9.44
C SER A 82 -7.53 -4.63 -8.92
N LYS A 83 -8.85 -4.72 -9.17
CA LYS A 83 -9.66 -5.89 -8.79
C LYS A 83 -9.31 -7.12 -9.62
N ARG A 84 -9.07 -6.93 -10.93
CA ARG A 84 -8.70 -8.02 -11.85
C ARG A 84 -7.34 -8.63 -11.46
N ARG A 85 -6.29 -7.80 -11.40
CA ARG A 85 -4.93 -8.26 -11.05
C ARG A 85 -4.85 -8.86 -9.64
N PHE A 86 -5.57 -8.28 -8.67
CA PHE A 86 -5.61 -8.81 -7.31
C PHE A 86 -6.25 -10.20 -7.20
N ARG A 87 -6.99 -10.66 -8.21
CA ARG A 87 -7.55 -12.02 -8.24
C ARG A 87 -6.66 -13.00 -9.00
N GLU A 88 -5.92 -12.51 -9.99
CA GLU A 88 -5.11 -13.33 -10.89
C GLU A 88 -3.74 -13.66 -10.34
N ASP A 89 -3.09 -12.70 -9.67
CA ASP A 89 -1.80 -12.96 -9.03
C ASP A 89 -1.95 -14.02 -7.95
#